data_AF-A0A8J9UTV2-F1
#
_entry.id   AF-A0A8J9UTV2-F1
#
_cell.length_a   1.000
_cell.length_b   1.000
_cell.length_c   1.000
_cell.angle_alpha   90.00
_cell.angle_beta   90.00
_cell.angle_gamma   90.00
#
_symmetry.space_group_name_H-M   'P 1'
#
loop_
_entity.id
_entity.type
_entity.pdbx_description
1 polymer ?
#
loop_
_entity_poly.entity_id
_entity_poly.type
_entity_poly.pdbx_seq_one_letter_code
_entity_poly.pdbx_strand_id
1 'polypeptide(L)'
;MQVSEIDSVKIYNLSAGKSLPDWLTERTKRALLKKNVDLRRRIELIQEFDMPGVSTNIRVSKDGQYIMATGIYKPRVKCFDVNNLSLKFERCLDSEVVTFEILSEDYTKIVFLQCDRYVEFHVGHGRHFRLRVPHFGRDMKYHRPSCDLIVVGASNEVYRLNLELGQFLAPYVTKATEINCCSVNEEHGLLIFGTESGHVESWDPRTKSRQGILDCALHCTGSEYNKSSGVPAITALKFNGALQMGVGTSSGHVLLYDIRSSKPLLLKDHMNEIPIKCIEFHKQMNYIYSMDANVVKIWDNNTGKQYTNIESSVDFNDLCVIPNTGLNMMAVEDQKMQIYYIPSLGPAPRWCAFLDNLTEEMESSASQTVYDDYKFVTKQELESLGLDHLLGTNLLRAYMHGYFVDVRLYKRAKSIADPFAFEEYKKRKIREKIEQERPSRIKVDDNLPKVNRDLASRLLDSNTGKKKQSMDLLKDDRFKALFENPDFEVDKDADEYRLLNPVLARLDKNKTKPRMEIDNVEVQDTDEKDSDRELYDSSSDSSDEDRTWTKEMKKQHKIIRNRKTQDEPLESENNEKKVILKLFNRLQVFIYNVES
;
A
#
# COMPACT_ATOMS: atom_id res chain seq x y z
N MET A 1 2.84 -3.95 -5.21
CA MET A 1 2.77 -3.09 -6.41
C MET A 1 4.19 -2.83 -6.86
N GLN A 2 4.52 -3.25 -8.08
CA GLN A 2 5.81 -3.00 -8.71
C GLN A 2 5.60 -1.91 -9.76
N VAL A 3 6.48 -0.91 -9.78
CA VAL A 3 6.46 0.16 -10.78
C VAL A 3 7.54 -0.15 -11.80
N SER A 4 7.16 -0.16 -13.08
CA SER A 4 8.09 -0.20 -14.21
C SER A 4 7.90 1.07 -15.02
N GLU A 5 8.98 1.80 -15.27
CA GLU A 5 8.98 2.97 -16.13
C GLU A 5 9.63 2.60 -17.46
N ILE A 6 8.85 2.66 -18.54
CA ILE A 6 9.28 2.31 -19.90
C ILE A 6 8.85 3.47 -20.79
N ASP A 7 9.76 3.98 -21.62
CA ASP A 7 9.51 5.10 -22.54
C ASP A 7 8.89 6.34 -21.84
N SER A 8 9.32 6.63 -20.61
CA SER A 8 8.82 7.73 -19.75
C SER A 8 7.35 7.61 -19.34
N VAL A 9 6.77 6.41 -19.44
CA VAL A 9 5.43 6.10 -18.93
C VAL A 9 5.55 5.11 -17.79
N LYS A 10 4.85 5.40 -16.69
CA LYS A 10 4.81 4.54 -15.52
C LYS A 10 3.70 3.50 -15.66
N ILE A 11 4.10 2.25 -15.49
CA ILE A 11 3.22 1.10 -15.52
C ILE A 11 3.25 0.47 -14.14
N TYR A 12 2.07 0.28 -13.56
CA TYR A 12 1.91 -0.26 -12.22
C TYR A 12 1.39 -1.69 -12.30
N ASN A 13 2.22 -2.65 -11.89
CA ASN A 13 1.80 -4.03 -11.70
C ASN A 13 1.26 -4.21 -10.28
N LEU A 14 -0.05 -4.45 -10.18
CA LEU A 14 -0.77 -4.58 -8.91
C LEU A 14 -0.67 -5.99 -8.34
N SER A 15 -0.56 -6.99 -9.22
CA SER A 15 -0.48 -8.41 -8.85
C SER A 15 0.94 -8.86 -8.46
N ALA A 16 1.94 -8.01 -8.68
CA ALA A 16 3.34 -8.32 -8.39
C ALA A 16 3.59 -8.64 -6.90
N GLY A 17 4.09 -9.86 -6.65
CA GLY A 17 4.55 -10.33 -5.34
C GLY A 17 4.41 -11.84 -5.17
N LYS A 18 5.36 -12.46 -4.44
CA LYS A 18 5.34 -13.91 -4.16
C LYS A 18 4.00 -14.33 -3.56
N SER A 19 3.37 -15.35 -4.13
CA SER A 19 2.20 -15.99 -3.52
C SER A 19 2.62 -16.62 -2.19
N LEU A 20 1.78 -16.44 -1.16
CA LEU A 20 1.89 -17.28 0.02
C LEU A 20 1.33 -18.65 -0.37
N PRO A 21 2.04 -19.75 -0.11
CA PRO A 21 1.51 -21.07 -0.42
C PRO A 21 0.20 -21.34 0.33
N ASP A 22 -0.74 -22.02 -0.34
CA ASP A 22 -2.07 -22.29 0.21
C ASP A 22 -2.05 -23.27 1.38
N TRP A 23 -1.10 -24.20 1.40
CA TRP A 23 -0.93 -25.17 2.49
C TRP A 23 -0.47 -24.54 3.81
N LEU A 24 -0.07 -23.27 3.81
CA LEU A 24 0.38 -22.57 5.00
C LEU A 24 -0.81 -22.19 5.89
N THR A 25 -0.76 -22.58 7.16
CA THR A 25 -1.83 -22.26 8.13
C THR A 25 -2.02 -20.75 8.33
N GLU A 26 -3.25 -20.30 8.58
CA GLU A 26 -3.51 -18.87 8.79
C GLU A 26 -2.65 -18.24 9.90
N ARG A 27 -2.35 -18.99 10.96
CA ARG A 27 -1.48 -18.50 12.04
C ARG A 27 -0.08 -18.17 11.55
N THR A 28 0.48 -19.03 10.69
CA THR A 28 1.83 -18.84 10.14
C THR A 28 1.82 -17.77 9.05
N LYS A 29 0.76 -17.68 8.23
CA LYS A 29 0.52 -16.54 7.32
C LYS A 29 0.51 -15.21 8.09
N ARG A 30 -0.26 -15.10 9.19
CA ARG A 30 -0.30 -13.90 10.05
C ARG A 30 1.05 -13.59 10.71
N ALA A 31 1.81 -14.60 11.11
CA ALA A 31 3.15 -14.41 11.67
C ALA A 31 4.15 -13.89 10.62
N LEU A 32 4.09 -14.39 9.39
CA LEU A 32 4.89 -13.89 8.27
C LEU A 32 4.50 -12.47 7.87
N LEU A 33 3.20 -12.15 7.88
CA LEU A 33 2.68 -10.80 7.59
C LEU A 33 3.16 -9.77 8.62
N LYS A 34 3.36 -10.18 9.88
CA LYS A 34 3.99 -9.35 10.91
C LYS A 34 5.50 -9.18 10.72
N LYS A 35 6.18 -10.19 10.17
CA LYS A 35 7.64 -10.19 9.96
C LYS A 35 8.06 -9.43 8.71
N ASN A 36 7.31 -9.59 7.62
CA ASN A 36 7.68 -9.06 6.31
C ASN A 36 6.87 -7.80 5.99
N VAL A 37 7.58 -6.68 5.87
CA VAL A 37 6.99 -5.37 5.52
C VAL A 37 6.40 -5.39 4.12
N ASP A 38 7.00 -6.12 3.17
CA ASP A 38 6.54 -6.20 1.78
C ASP A 38 5.17 -6.89 1.66
N LEU A 39 4.94 -7.92 2.47
CA LEU A 39 3.64 -8.60 2.56
C LEU A 39 2.57 -7.71 3.19
N ARG A 40 2.97 -6.82 4.12
CA ARG A 40 2.06 -5.87 4.76
C ARG A 40 1.69 -4.70 3.85
N ARG A 41 2.61 -4.28 2.98
CA ARG A 41 2.39 -3.23 1.96
C ARG A 41 1.77 -3.77 0.67
N ARG A 42 1.47 -5.08 0.61
CA ARG A 42 0.85 -5.69 -0.56
C ARG A 42 -0.61 -5.24 -0.65
N ILE A 43 -0.97 -4.79 -1.84
CA ILE A 43 -2.34 -4.43 -2.20
C ILE A 43 -2.88 -5.58 -3.03
N GLU A 44 -4.02 -6.12 -2.64
CA GLU A 44 -4.82 -7.02 -3.45
C GLU A 44 -6.07 -6.25 -3.86
N LEU A 45 -6.23 -6.02 -5.18
CA LEU A 45 -7.34 -5.23 -5.70
C LEU A 45 -8.65 -6.02 -5.58
N ILE A 46 -8.62 -7.26 -6.09
CA ILE A 46 -9.71 -8.21 -6.03
C ILE A 46 -9.23 -9.38 -5.19
N GLN A 47 -10.01 -9.73 -4.17
CA GLN A 47 -9.71 -10.86 -3.31
C GLN A 47 -9.76 -12.18 -4.11
N GLU A 48 -8.77 -13.05 -3.91
CA GLU A 48 -8.68 -14.38 -4.56
C GLU A 48 -8.70 -14.32 -6.09
N PHE A 49 -8.12 -13.25 -6.65
CA PHE A 49 -7.87 -13.10 -8.08
C PHE A 49 -6.68 -13.95 -8.56
N ASP A 50 -6.80 -15.25 -8.31
CA ASP A 50 -5.82 -16.27 -8.63
C ASP A 50 -6.50 -17.52 -9.23
N MET A 51 -5.68 -18.34 -9.87
CA MET A 51 -6.01 -19.68 -10.31
C MET A 51 -4.97 -20.65 -9.72
N PRO A 52 -5.33 -21.89 -9.39
CA PRO A 52 -4.40 -22.85 -8.80
C PRO A 52 -3.24 -23.25 -9.73
N GLY A 53 -3.41 -23.06 -11.04
CA GLY A 53 -2.40 -23.34 -12.07
C GLY A 53 -2.38 -22.23 -13.09
N VAL A 54 -2.83 -22.53 -14.31
CA VAL A 54 -2.85 -21.59 -15.43
C VAL A 54 -4.24 -20.98 -15.61
N SER A 55 -4.26 -19.69 -15.97
CA SER A 55 -5.47 -19.00 -16.45
C SER A 55 -5.47 -18.92 -17.98
N THR A 56 -6.61 -19.24 -18.60
CA THR A 56 -6.72 -19.29 -20.08
C THR A 56 -7.33 -18.03 -20.65
N ASN A 57 -8.50 -17.61 -20.16
CA ASN A 57 -9.24 -16.48 -20.71
C ASN A 57 -9.78 -15.57 -19.61
N ILE A 58 -9.88 -14.28 -19.93
CA ILE A 58 -10.52 -13.27 -19.08
C ILE A 58 -11.47 -12.45 -19.93
N ARG A 59 -12.70 -12.26 -19.43
CA ARG A 59 -13.63 -11.31 -20.04
C ARG A 59 -14.36 -10.52 -18.97
N VAL A 60 -14.62 -9.26 -19.29
CA VAL A 60 -15.43 -8.35 -18.49
C VAL A 60 -16.84 -8.32 -19.09
N SER A 61 -17.85 -8.31 -18.22
CA SER A 61 -19.24 -8.07 -18.60
C SER A 61 -19.40 -6.70 -19.27
N LYS A 62 -20.41 -6.52 -20.10
CA LYS A 62 -20.59 -5.24 -20.82
C LYS A 62 -20.94 -4.08 -19.89
N ASP A 63 -21.55 -4.38 -18.75
CA ASP A 63 -21.82 -3.41 -17.69
C ASP A 63 -20.59 -3.06 -16.84
N GLY A 64 -19.48 -3.78 -17.03
CA GLY A 64 -18.24 -3.58 -16.28
C GLY A 64 -18.27 -4.06 -14.82
N GLN A 65 -19.36 -4.68 -14.36
CA GLN A 65 -19.54 -5.10 -12.96
C GLN A 65 -19.02 -6.50 -12.66
N TYR A 66 -18.88 -7.36 -13.67
CA TYR A 66 -18.44 -8.74 -13.48
C TYR A 66 -17.21 -9.02 -14.32
N ILE A 67 -16.24 -9.68 -13.69
CA ILE A 67 -15.05 -10.20 -14.36
C ILE A 67 -15.14 -11.72 -14.29
N MET A 68 -14.92 -12.38 -15.42
CA MET A 68 -14.90 -13.84 -15.49
C MET A 68 -13.53 -14.31 -15.93
N ALA A 69 -13.06 -15.36 -15.27
CA ALA A 69 -11.78 -15.98 -15.55
C ALA A 69 -11.93 -17.50 -15.61
N THR A 70 -11.23 -18.13 -16.55
CA THR A 70 -11.18 -19.59 -16.70
C THR A 70 -9.80 -20.13 -16.37
N GLY A 71 -9.75 -21.30 -15.73
CA GLY A 71 -8.51 -21.97 -15.36
C GLY A 71 -8.51 -23.46 -15.70
N ILE A 72 -7.30 -24.02 -15.79
CA ILE A 72 -7.04 -25.39 -16.29
C ILE A 72 -7.20 -26.46 -15.19
N TYR A 73 -6.64 -26.23 -14.00
CA TYR A 73 -6.61 -27.25 -12.95
C TYR A 73 -7.97 -27.45 -12.28
N LYS A 74 -8.55 -28.65 -12.47
CA LYS A 74 -9.99 -28.93 -12.27
C LYS A 74 -10.77 -27.82 -12.99
N PRO A 75 -10.98 -27.94 -14.32
CA PRO A 75 -11.43 -26.85 -15.18
C PRO A 75 -12.49 -26.04 -14.48
N ARG A 76 -12.22 -24.77 -14.22
CA ARG A 76 -13.08 -23.94 -13.38
C ARG A 76 -13.25 -22.56 -13.94
N VAL A 77 -14.40 -21.98 -13.62
CA VAL A 77 -14.75 -20.61 -13.94
C VAL A 77 -14.93 -19.86 -12.63
N LYS A 78 -14.15 -18.80 -12.43
CA LYS A 78 -14.34 -17.85 -11.35
C LYS A 78 -15.06 -16.63 -11.91
N CYS A 79 -16.12 -16.20 -11.22
CA CYS A 79 -16.79 -14.94 -11.49
C CYS A 79 -16.53 -14.01 -10.31
N PHE A 80 -15.95 -12.85 -10.58
CA PHE A 80 -15.66 -11.82 -9.61
C PHE A 80 -16.70 -10.71 -9.73
N ASP A 81 -17.24 -10.31 -8.58
CA ASP A 81 -18.08 -9.12 -8.47
C ASP A 81 -17.19 -7.94 -8.11
N VAL A 82 -17.17 -6.99 -9.02
CA VAL A 82 -16.28 -5.85 -8.97
C VAL A 82 -16.71 -4.84 -7.91
N ASN A 83 -18.01 -4.72 -7.63
CA ASN A 83 -18.50 -3.81 -6.59
C ASN A 83 -18.14 -4.29 -5.19
N ASN A 84 -18.10 -5.62 -5.01
CA ASN A 84 -17.73 -6.25 -3.74
C ASN A 84 -16.24 -6.66 -3.68
N LEU A 85 -15.46 -6.40 -4.75
CA LEU A 85 -14.04 -6.75 -4.89
C LEU A 85 -13.69 -8.20 -4.51
N SER A 86 -14.61 -9.13 -4.75
CA SER A 86 -14.50 -10.51 -4.25
C SER A 86 -15.07 -11.52 -5.24
N LEU A 87 -14.73 -12.78 -5.01
CA LEU A 87 -15.27 -13.90 -5.75
C LEU A 87 -16.76 -14.05 -5.47
N LYS A 88 -17.59 -13.98 -6.53
CA LYS A 88 -19.03 -14.19 -6.45
C LYS A 88 -19.37 -15.68 -6.41
N PHE A 89 -18.80 -16.44 -7.33
CA PHE A 89 -18.90 -17.89 -7.36
C PHE A 89 -17.75 -18.52 -8.13
N GLU A 90 -17.52 -19.79 -7.83
CA GLU A 90 -16.66 -20.68 -8.61
C GLU A 90 -17.46 -21.88 -9.08
N ARG A 91 -17.31 -22.28 -10.33
CA ARG A 91 -17.91 -23.49 -10.90
C ARG A 91 -16.85 -24.35 -11.54
N CYS A 92 -16.89 -25.64 -11.27
CA CYS A 92 -16.12 -26.62 -12.02
C CYS A 92 -16.87 -27.03 -13.28
N LEU A 93 -16.11 -27.29 -14.34
CA LEU A 93 -16.55 -27.77 -15.64
C LEU A 93 -15.98 -29.18 -15.88
N ASP A 94 -16.63 -29.92 -16.77
CA ASP A 94 -16.23 -31.28 -17.12
C ASP A 94 -14.93 -31.29 -17.95
N SER A 95 -14.73 -30.28 -18.78
CA SER A 95 -13.57 -30.13 -19.68
C SER A 95 -13.03 -28.71 -19.66
N GLU A 96 -11.77 -28.56 -20.07
CA GLU A 96 -11.10 -27.27 -20.28
C GLU A 96 -11.85 -26.41 -21.30
N VAL A 97 -11.78 -25.09 -21.09
CA VAL A 97 -12.43 -24.07 -21.92
C VAL A 97 -11.38 -23.47 -22.85
N VAL A 98 -11.68 -23.49 -24.15
CA VAL A 98 -10.88 -22.84 -25.18
C VAL A 98 -11.18 -21.34 -25.21
N THR A 99 -12.47 -20.99 -25.29
CA THR A 99 -12.96 -19.61 -25.24
C THR A 99 -14.34 -19.59 -24.60
N PHE A 100 -14.76 -18.44 -24.10
CA PHE A 100 -16.11 -18.22 -23.58
C PHE A 100 -16.62 -16.84 -23.94
N GLU A 101 -17.93 -16.67 -23.97
CA GLU A 101 -18.56 -15.37 -24.18
C GLU A 101 -19.76 -15.15 -23.26
N ILE A 102 -19.89 -13.91 -22.79
CA ILE A 102 -21.01 -13.47 -21.98
C ILE A 102 -22.10 -12.98 -22.93
N LEU A 103 -23.26 -13.64 -22.93
CA LEU A 103 -24.36 -13.33 -23.85
C LEU A 103 -25.18 -12.13 -23.37
N SER A 104 -25.42 -12.08 -22.06
CA SER A 104 -26.16 -10.99 -21.42
C SER A 104 -25.24 -9.78 -21.19
N GLU A 105 -25.84 -8.66 -20.78
CA GLU A 105 -25.07 -7.51 -20.28
C GLU A 105 -24.41 -7.86 -18.94
N ASP A 106 -25.10 -8.71 -18.16
CA ASP A 106 -24.67 -9.34 -16.92
C ASP A 106 -23.95 -10.70 -17.11
N TYR A 107 -23.43 -11.26 -16.01
CA TYR A 107 -22.95 -12.64 -15.92
C TYR A 107 -24.05 -13.73 -16.01
N THR A 108 -25.32 -13.36 -16.14
CA THR A 108 -26.44 -14.30 -15.96
C THR A 108 -26.51 -15.40 -17.02
N LYS A 109 -26.05 -15.13 -18.25
CA LYS A 109 -26.03 -16.08 -19.38
C LYS A 109 -24.66 -16.10 -20.02
N ILE A 110 -24.03 -17.27 -20.03
CA ILE A 110 -22.66 -17.47 -20.49
C ILE A 110 -22.59 -18.72 -21.36
N VAL A 111 -21.72 -18.69 -22.37
CA VAL A 111 -21.43 -19.84 -23.23
C VAL A 111 -19.95 -20.18 -23.14
N PHE A 112 -19.67 -21.47 -22.97
CA PHE A 112 -18.32 -22.02 -22.97
C PHE A 112 -18.13 -22.93 -24.17
N LEU A 113 -17.01 -22.78 -24.87
CA LEU A 113 -16.54 -23.72 -25.88
C LEU A 113 -15.45 -24.56 -25.23
N GLN A 114 -15.72 -25.85 -25.10
CA GLN A 114 -14.82 -26.80 -24.47
C GLN A 114 -13.92 -27.49 -25.50
N CYS A 115 -12.75 -27.94 -25.04
CA CYS A 115 -11.79 -28.69 -25.87
C CYS A 115 -12.37 -30.01 -26.43
N ASP A 116 -13.38 -30.59 -25.79
CA ASP A 116 -14.00 -31.87 -26.14
C ASP A 116 -15.12 -31.75 -27.20
N ARG A 117 -15.17 -30.63 -27.94
CA ARG A 117 -16.19 -30.30 -28.96
C ARG A 117 -17.59 -30.05 -28.40
N TYR A 118 -17.71 -29.79 -27.10
CA TYR A 118 -18.96 -29.38 -26.52
C TYR A 118 -19.05 -27.87 -26.34
N VAL A 119 -20.24 -27.35 -26.53
CA VAL A 119 -20.65 -26.00 -26.17
C VAL A 119 -21.59 -26.12 -24.97
N GLU A 120 -21.20 -25.52 -23.85
CA GLU A 120 -21.99 -25.50 -22.63
C GLU A 120 -22.62 -24.12 -22.39
N PHE A 121 -23.93 -24.12 -22.15
CA PHE A 121 -24.69 -22.96 -21.75
C PHE A 121 -24.86 -22.94 -20.24
N HIS A 122 -24.44 -21.85 -19.63
CA HIS A 122 -24.57 -21.61 -18.19
C HIS A 122 -25.49 -20.43 -17.94
N VAL A 123 -26.32 -20.59 -16.91
CA VAL A 123 -27.24 -19.58 -16.40
C VAL A 123 -26.88 -19.27 -14.93
N GLY A 124 -27.49 -18.24 -14.34
CA GLY A 124 -27.28 -17.87 -12.93
C GLY A 124 -27.40 -19.01 -11.92
N HIS A 125 -28.26 -20.02 -12.17
CA HIS A 125 -28.43 -21.18 -11.28
C HIS A 125 -27.54 -22.39 -11.62
N GLY A 126 -26.73 -22.36 -12.68
CA GLY A 126 -25.80 -23.45 -13.02
C GLY A 126 -25.74 -23.77 -14.52
N ARG A 127 -25.38 -25.02 -14.84
CA ARG A 127 -25.37 -25.53 -16.21
C ARG A 127 -26.81 -25.74 -16.71
N HIS A 128 -27.15 -25.11 -17.83
CA HIS A 128 -28.47 -25.20 -18.43
C HIS A 128 -28.52 -26.29 -19.50
N PHE A 129 -27.59 -26.23 -20.46
CA PHE A 129 -27.57 -27.16 -21.58
C PHE A 129 -26.15 -27.43 -22.07
N ARG A 130 -25.94 -28.63 -22.63
CA ARG A 130 -24.66 -29.04 -23.22
C ARG A 130 -24.95 -29.60 -24.61
N LEU A 131 -24.30 -29.04 -25.61
CA LEU A 131 -24.50 -29.36 -27.01
C LEU A 131 -23.17 -29.75 -27.65
N ARG A 132 -23.18 -30.71 -28.59
CA ARG A 132 -21.98 -31.18 -29.27
C ARG A 132 -21.87 -30.59 -30.67
N VAL A 133 -20.70 -30.05 -31.00
CA VAL A 133 -20.34 -29.55 -32.33
C VAL A 133 -19.62 -30.67 -33.11
N PRO A 134 -19.79 -30.80 -34.44
CA PRO A 134 -19.16 -31.87 -35.22
C PRO A 134 -17.63 -31.89 -35.14
N HIS A 135 -17.00 -30.72 -35.32
CA HIS A 135 -15.54 -30.54 -35.30
C HIS A 135 -15.05 -29.75 -34.08
N PHE A 136 -13.73 -29.78 -33.86
CA PHE A 136 -13.07 -29.01 -32.80
C PHE A 136 -13.14 -27.52 -33.07
N GLY A 137 -13.71 -26.78 -32.12
CA GLY A 137 -13.76 -25.32 -32.18
C GLY A 137 -12.49 -24.69 -31.62
N ARG A 138 -12.02 -23.63 -32.28
CA ARG A 138 -10.89 -22.78 -31.87
C ARG A 138 -11.36 -21.46 -31.27
N ASP A 139 -12.41 -20.87 -31.84
CA ASP A 139 -12.97 -19.60 -31.38
C ASP A 139 -14.49 -19.60 -31.55
N MET A 140 -15.15 -18.72 -30.80
CA MET A 140 -16.58 -18.51 -30.91
C MET A 140 -16.94 -17.03 -30.72
N LYS A 141 -17.96 -16.58 -31.44
CA LYS A 141 -18.57 -15.26 -31.23
C LYS A 141 -20.08 -15.29 -31.32
N TYR A 142 -20.71 -14.43 -30.53
CA TYR A 142 -22.15 -14.23 -30.52
C TYR A 142 -22.56 -13.04 -31.39
N HIS A 143 -23.41 -13.29 -32.39
CA HIS A 143 -24.02 -12.26 -33.19
C HIS A 143 -25.37 -11.83 -32.59
N ARG A 144 -25.37 -10.67 -31.94
CA ARG A 144 -26.54 -10.17 -31.19
C ARG A 144 -27.80 -9.94 -32.04
N PRO A 145 -27.74 -9.33 -33.24
CA PRO A 145 -28.96 -9.01 -33.99
C PRO A 145 -29.77 -10.23 -34.46
N SER A 146 -29.12 -11.34 -34.83
CA SER A 146 -29.79 -12.58 -35.26
C SER A 146 -29.83 -13.66 -34.19
N CYS A 147 -29.29 -13.39 -33.00
CA CYS A 147 -29.14 -14.37 -31.91
C CYS A 147 -28.41 -15.65 -32.33
N ASP A 148 -27.49 -15.57 -33.30
CA ASP A 148 -26.70 -16.69 -33.78
C ASP A 148 -25.37 -16.76 -33.02
N LEU A 149 -25.09 -17.91 -32.42
CA LEU A 149 -23.76 -18.27 -31.93
C LEU A 149 -22.97 -18.89 -33.07
N ILE A 150 -21.79 -18.35 -33.34
CA ILE A 150 -20.93 -18.76 -34.44
C ILE A 150 -19.72 -19.46 -33.84
N VAL A 151 -19.53 -20.71 -34.23
CA VAL A 151 -18.42 -21.55 -33.77
C VAL A 151 -17.52 -21.87 -34.95
N VAL A 152 -16.24 -21.57 -34.76
CA VAL A 152 -15.19 -21.67 -35.77
C VAL A 152 -14.14 -22.67 -35.30
N GLY A 153 -13.52 -23.40 -36.22
CA GLY A 153 -12.65 -24.51 -35.82
C GLY A 153 -11.77 -25.08 -36.92
N ALA A 154 -11.33 -26.32 -36.71
CA ALA A 154 -10.44 -27.06 -37.61
C ALA A 154 -11.10 -27.54 -38.93
N SER A 155 -12.20 -26.91 -39.35
CA SER A 155 -12.94 -27.24 -40.57
C SER A 155 -13.14 -26.00 -41.43
N ASN A 156 -13.39 -26.21 -42.71
CA ASN A 156 -13.81 -25.18 -43.65
C ASN A 156 -15.23 -24.67 -43.38
N GLU A 157 -16.02 -25.42 -42.62
CA GLU A 157 -17.37 -25.08 -42.21
C GLU A 157 -17.38 -24.26 -40.93
N VAL A 158 -18.14 -23.17 -40.94
CA VAL A 158 -18.47 -22.37 -39.76
C VAL A 158 -19.86 -22.74 -39.27
N TYR A 159 -19.95 -23.26 -38.05
CA TYR A 159 -21.20 -23.71 -37.47
C TYR A 159 -21.98 -22.55 -36.88
N ARG A 160 -23.27 -22.50 -37.21
CA ARG A 160 -24.21 -21.49 -36.73
C ARG A 160 -25.27 -22.14 -35.87
N LEU A 161 -25.33 -21.74 -34.62
CA LEU A 161 -26.35 -22.20 -33.68
C LEU A 161 -27.25 -21.02 -33.34
N ASN A 162 -28.50 -21.06 -33.80
CA ASN A 162 -29.45 -20.02 -33.47
C ASN A 162 -30.00 -20.27 -32.05
N LEU A 163 -29.80 -19.31 -31.15
CA LEU A 163 -30.19 -19.46 -29.75
C LEU A 163 -31.68 -19.20 -29.49
N GLU A 164 -32.37 -18.55 -30.43
CA GLU A 164 -33.82 -18.33 -30.35
C GLU A 164 -34.59 -19.60 -30.77
N LEU A 165 -34.18 -20.22 -31.88
CA LEU A 165 -34.78 -21.45 -32.39
C LEU A 165 -34.25 -22.71 -31.70
N GLY A 166 -33.04 -22.65 -31.12
CA GLY A 166 -32.37 -23.78 -30.50
C GLY A 166 -31.89 -24.84 -31.50
N GLN A 167 -31.65 -24.46 -32.75
CA GLN A 167 -31.28 -25.37 -33.84
C GLN A 167 -29.99 -24.93 -34.53
N PHE A 168 -29.28 -25.91 -35.08
CA PHE A 168 -28.18 -25.66 -36.01
C PHE A 168 -28.74 -25.20 -37.36
N LEU A 169 -28.28 -24.04 -37.81
CA LEU A 169 -28.52 -23.55 -39.16
C LEU A 169 -27.48 -24.15 -40.11
N ALA A 170 -27.75 -24.03 -41.41
CA ALA A 170 -26.78 -24.40 -42.44
C ALA A 170 -25.44 -23.66 -42.21
N PRO A 171 -24.31 -24.39 -42.14
CA PRO A 171 -23.01 -23.79 -41.87
C PRO A 171 -22.56 -22.91 -43.04
N TYR A 172 -21.69 -21.93 -42.77
CA TYR A 172 -21.01 -21.20 -43.84
C TYR A 172 -19.84 -22.03 -44.34
N VAL A 173 -19.78 -22.28 -45.64
CA VAL A 173 -18.68 -23.02 -46.27
C VAL A 173 -17.67 -22.01 -46.80
N THR A 174 -16.52 -21.94 -46.14
CA THR A 174 -15.40 -21.08 -46.53
C THR A 174 -14.51 -21.79 -47.57
N LYS A 175 -13.62 -21.04 -48.24
CA LYS A 175 -12.65 -21.64 -49.18
C LYS A 175 -11.43 -22.26 -48.47
N ALA A 176 -11.16 -21.85 -47.23
CA ALA A 176 -9.99 -22.31 -46.49
C ALA A 176 -10.22 -23.69 -45.87
N THR A 177 -9.13 -24.39 -45.57
CA THR A 177 -9.17 -25.70 -44.89
C THR A 177 -9.53 -25.57 -43.42
N GLU A 178 -8.97 -24.57 -42.75
CA GLU A 178 -9.13 -24.33 -41.31
C GLU A 178 -9.26 -22.85 -41.00
N ILE A 179 -9.97 -22.56 -39.91
CA ILE A 179 -10.28 -21.21 -39.48
C ILE A 179 -9.92 -21.07 -38.00
N ASN A 180 -9.14 -20.05 -37.68
CA ASN A 180 -8.54 -19.89 -36.35
C ASN A 180 -9.34 -18.97 -35.46
N CYS A 181 -9.76 -17.82 -35.98
CA CYS A 181 -10.40 -16.77 -35.21
C CYS A 181 -11.62 -16.22 -35.92
N CYS A 182 -12.54 -15.66 -35.13
CA CYS A 182 -13.73 -15.00 -35.62
C CYS A 182 -13.99 -13.70 -34.88
N SER A 183 -14.51 -12.72 -35.61
CA SER A 183 -14.86 -11.43 -35.05
C SER A 183 -16.18 -10.95 -35.64
N VAL A 184 -16.99 -10.33 -34.79
CA VAL A 184 -18.29 -9.77 -35.17
C VAL A 184 -18.21 -8.28 -34.93
N ASN A 185 -18.56 -7.48 -35.93
CA ASN A 185 -18.70 -6.05 -35.72
C ASN A 185 -20.00 -5.77 -34.93
N GLU A 186 -19.90 -5.03 -33.83
CA GLU A 186 -21.05 -4.66 -33.01
C GLU A 186 -22.00 -3.68 -33.73
N GLU A 187 -21.49 -2.83 -34.63
CA GLU A 187 -22.29 -1.78 -35.29
C GLU A 187 -23.02 -2.28 -36.55
N HIS A 188 -22.27 -2.82 -37.51
CA HIS A 188 -22.84 -3.27 -38.79
C HIS A 188 -23.23 -4.75 -38.80
N GLY A 189 -22.71 -5.55 -37.87
CA GLY A 189 -23.00 -6.97 -37.80
C GLY A 189 -22.22 -7.84 -38.79
N LEU A 190 -21.22 -7.29 -39.47
CA LEU A 190 -20.37 -8.05 -40.39
C LEU A 190 -19.58 -9.12 -39.62
N LEU A 191 -19.55 -10.33 -40.17
CA LEU A 191 -18.76 -11.44 -39.65
C LEU A 191 -17.45 -11.50 -40.40
N ILE A 192 -16.37 -11.67 -39.67
CA ILE A 192 -15.05 -11.88 -40.25
C ILE A 192 -14.43 -13.15 -39.69
N PHE A 193 -13.86 -13.95 -40.58
CA PHE A 193 -13.16 -15.19 -40.28
C PHE A 193 -11.70 -15.07 -40.69
N GLY A 194 -10.80 -15.43 -39.77
CA GLY A 194 -9.36 -15.48 -40.02
C GLY A 194 -8.94 -16.91 -40.32
N THR A 195 -8.41 -17.14 -41.52
CA THR A 195 -8.04 -18.47 -41.99
C THR A 195 -6.57 -18.78 -41.70
N GLU A 196 -6.24 -20.07 -41.67
CA GLU A 196 -4.85 -20.51 -41.58
C GLU A 196 -4.04 -20.15 -42.83
N SER A 197 -4.70 -20.04 -43.99
CA SER A 197 -4.07 -19.67 -45.27
C SER A 197 -3.68 -18.19 -45.39
N GLY A 198 -3.79 -17.40 -44.32
CA GLY A 198 -3.46 -15.97 -44.34
C GLY A 198 -4.50 -15.08 -45.05
N HIS A 199 -5.73 -15.56 -45.19
CA HIS A 199 -6.84 -14.80 -45.76
C HIS A 199 -7.87 -14.43 -44.70
N VAL A 200 -8.45 -13.25 -44.85
CA VAL A 200 -9.57 -12.80 -44.06
C VAL A 200 -10.83 -12.85 -44.93
N GLU A 201 -11.80 -13.67 -44.55
CA GLU A 201 -13.08 -13.76 -45.25
C GLU A 201 -14.16 -12.96 -44.52
N SER A 202 -14.88 -12.11 -45.24
CA SER A 202 -16.01 -11.36 -44.71
C SER A 202 -17.35 -11.93 -45.17
N TRP A 203 -18.27 -12.10 -44.24
CA TRP A 203 -19.57 -12.71 -44.42
C TRP A 203 -20.66 -11.82 -43.84
N ASP A 204 -21.74 -11.63 -44.59
CA ASP A 204 -22.93 -10.93 -44.11
C ASP A 204 -23.99 -11.95 -43.63
N PRO A 205 -24.42 -11.89 -42.35
CA PRO A 205 -25.48 -12.75 -41.83
C PRO A 205 -26.78 -12.71 -42.63
N ARG A 206 -27.11 -11.55 -43.21
CA ARG A 206 -28.40 -11.31 -43.90
C ARG A 206 -28.44 -11.99 -45.25
N THR A 207 -27.40 -11.82 -46.06
CA THR A 207 -27.29 -12.45 -47.38
C THR A 207 -26.84 -13.90 -47.29
N LYS A 208 -26.25 -14.31 -46.15
CA LYS A 208 -25.68 -15.65 -45.92
C LYS A 208 -24.62 -16.02 -46.96
N SER A 209 -24.04 -15.02 -47.61
CA SER A 209 -23.04 -15.16 -48.65
C SER A 209 -21.75 -14.46 -48.23
N ARG A 210 -20.63 -14.97 -48.73
CA ARG A 210 -19.35 -14.28 -48.59
C ARG A 210 -19.35 -13.01 -49.43
N GLN A 211 -18.96 -11.89 -48.81
CA GLN A 211 -18.90 -10.58 -49.46
C GLN A 211 -17.50 -10.25 -49.98
N GLY A 212 -16.45 -10.65 -49.25
CA GLY A 212 -15.08 -10.34 -49.63
C GLY A 212 -14.06 -11.33 -49.10
N ILE A 213 -12.90 -11.37 -49.76
CA ILE A 213 -11.69 -12.03 -49.31
C ILE A 213 -10.59 -10.99 -49.34
N LEU A 214 -9.88 -10.85 -48.24
CA LEU A 214 -8.70 -10.00 -48.11
C LEU A 214 -7.49 -10.90 -47.93
N ASP A 215 -6.45 -10.68 -48.74
CA ASP A 215 -5.20 -11.43 -48.63
C ASP A 215 -4.19 -10.65 -47.80
N CYS A 216 -3.93 -11.13 -46.58
CA CYS A 216 -3.03 -10.49 -45.64
C CYS A 216 -1.59 -10.99 -45.80
N ALA A 217 -1.42 -12.23 -46.28
CA ALA A 217 -0.11 -12.88 -46.39
C ALA A 217 0.86 -12.10 -47.30
N LEU A 218 0.35 -11.51 -48.39
CA LEU A 218 1.14 -10.75 -49.37
C LEU A 218 1.91 -9.57 -48.74
N HIS A 219 1.36 -8.97 -47.69
CA HIS A 219 1.94 -7.79 -47.06
C HIS A 219 2.99 -8.14 -45.99
N CYS A 220 2.97 -9.37 -45.49
CA CYS A 220 3.89 -9.88 -44.47
C CYS A 220 5.19 -10.45 -45.07
N THR A 221 5.22 -10.79 -46.36
CA THR A 221 6.38 -11.37 -47.05
C THR A 221 7.47 -10.36 -47.42
N GLY A 222 7.32 -9.08 -47.06
CA GLY A 222 8.27 -8.01 -47.40
C GLY A 222 9.55 -7.98 -46.54
N SER A 223 9.60 -8.69 -45.42
CA SER A 223 10.81 -8.82 -44.61
C SER A 223 11.71 -9.93 -45.19
N GLU A 224 12.97 -9.61 -45.50
CA GLU A 224 13.97 -10.51 -46.10
C GLU A 224 14.24 -11.79 -45.27
N TYR A 225 13.72 -11.85 -44.04
CA TYR A 225 13.84 -12.94 -43.08
C TYR A 225 12.78 -14.06 -43.24
N ASN A 226 11.69 -13.84 -43.98
CA ASN A 226 10.53 -14.75 -44.03
C ASN A 226 10.58 -15.84 -45.13
N LYS A 227 11.73 -16.17 -45.73
CA LYS A 227 11.81 -17.22 -46.77
C LYS A 227 11.71 -18.66 -46.23
N SER A 228 11.82 -18.86 -44.93
CA SER A 228 11.85 -20.19 -44.28
C SER A 228 10.56 -20.55 -43.53
N SER A 229 9.69 -19.58 -43.23
CA SER A 229 8.43 -19.78 -42.53
C SER A 229 7.28 -19.84 -43.54
N GLY A 230 6.31 -20.73 -43.34
CA GLY A 230 5.17 -20.90 -44.24
C GLY A 230 4.30 -19.65 -44.40
N VAL A 231 3.19 -19.78 -45.13
CA VAL A 231 2.21 -18.69 -45.26
C VAL A 231 1.73 -18.28 -43.87
N PRO A 232 1.83 -16.99 -43.48
CA PRO A 232 1.47 -16.55 -42.14
C PRO A 232 -0.04 -16.72 -41.92
N ALA A 233 -0.40 -17.50 -40.91
CA ALA A 233 -1.79 -17.72 -40.52
C ALA A 233 -2.34 -16.52 -39.74
N ILE A 234 -3.65 -16.28 -39.81
CA ILE A 234 -4.28 -15.23 -39.02
C ILE A 234 -4.71 -15.83 -37.67
N THR A 235 -4.26 -15.21 -36.59
CA THR A 235 -4.45 -15.69 -35.21
C THR A 235 -5.40 -14.81 -34.42
N ALA A 236 -5.40 -13.50 -34.65
CA ALA A 236 -6.23 -12.54 -33.92
C ALA A 236 -6.99 -11.60 -34.87
N LEU A 237 -8.25 -11.30 -34.53
CA LEU A 237 -9.10 -10.38 -35.27
C LEU A 237 -9.94 -9.53 -34.33
N LYS A 238 -9.89 -8.21 -34.50
CA LYS A 238 -10.71 -7.27 -33.72
C LYS A 238 -11.14 -6.08 -34.57
N PHE A 239 -12.37 -5.62 -34.35
CA PHE A 239 -12.89 -4.40 -34.93
C PHE A 239 -12.74 -3.20 -33.99
N ASN A 240 -12.51 -2.03 -34.58
CA ASN A 240 -12.63 -0.74 -33.92
C ASN A 240 -13.70 0.09 -34.64
N GLY A 241 -14.90 0.12 -34.05
CA GLY A 241 -16.08 0.73 -34.65
C GLY A 241 -16.46 0.12 -36.00
N ALA A 242 -17.04 0.95 -36.87
CA ALA A 242 -17.54 0.54 -38.17
C ALA A 242 -16.49 0.07 -39.18
N LEU A 243 -15.31 0.70 -39.22
CA LEU A 243 -14.45 0.71 -40.42
C LEU A 243 -13.07 0.10 -40.21
N GLN A 244 -12.49 0.27 -39.02
CA GLN A 244 -11.14 -0.18 -38.77
C GLN A 244 -11.17 -1.62 -38.24
N MET A 245 -10.23 -2.42 -38.72
CA MET A 245 -10.02 -3.79 -38.26
C MET A 245 -8.53 -4.04 -38.06
N GLY A 246 -8.22 -4.72 -36.96
CA GLY A 246 -6.89 -5.22 -36.65
C GLY A 246 -6.81 -6.71 -36.96
N VAL A 247 -5.79 -7.10 -37.70
CA VAL A 247 -5.48 -8.48 -38.08
C VAL A 247 -4.11 -8.82 -37.51
N GLY A 248 -4.04 -9.86 -36.68
CA GLY A 248 -2.78 -10.39 -36.14
C GLY A 248 -2.39 -11.66 -36.86
N THR A 249 -1.12 -11.77 -37.24
CA THR A 249 -0.57 -12.96 -37.89
C THR A 249 0.23 -13.82 -36.93
N SER A 250 0.45 -15.07 -37.34
CA SER A 250 1.30 -16.03 -36.64
C SER A 250 2.78 -15.66 -36.65
N SER A 251 3.19 -14.79 -37.59
CA SER A 251 4.57 -14.31 -37.73
C SER A 251 4.90 -13.13 -36.80
N GLY A 252 3.94 -12.66 -36.00
CA GLY A 252 4.14 -11.49 -35.12
C GLY A 252 3.90 -10.13 -35.78
N HIS A 253 3.19 -10.10 -36.91
CA HIS A 253 2.81 -8.84 -37.57
C HIS A 253 1.36 -8.48 -37.30
N VAL A 254 1.14 -7.23 -36.87
CA VAL A 254 -0.19 -6.63 -36.75
C VAL A 254 -0.44 -5.76 -37.96
N LEU A 255 -1.50 -6.06 -38.70
CA LEU A 255 -1.96 -5.32 -39.86
C LEU A 255 -3.23 -4.57 -39.49
N LEU A 256 -3.26 -3.27 -39.73
CA LEU A 256 -4.47 -2.48 -39.66
C LEU A 256 -5.07 -2.29 -41.04
N TYR A 257 -6.35 -2.56 -41.16
CA TYR A 257 -7.11 -2.34 -42.37
C TYR A 257 -8.29 -1.41 -42.10
N ASP A 258 -8.63 -0.63 -43.12
CA ASP A 258 -9.99 -0.12 -43.30
C ASP A 258 -10.73 -1.13 -44.19
N ILE A 259 -11.95 -1.52 -43.81
CA ILE A 259 -12.80 -2.46 -44.55
C ILE A 259 -12.96 -2.05 -46.04
N ARG A 260 -12.85 -0.76 -46.34
CA ARG A 260 -12.98 -0.23 -47.71
C ARG A 260 -11.75 -0.45 -48.58
N SER A 261 -10.59 -0.69 -47.98
CA SER A 261 -9.31 -0.78 -48.67
C SER A 261 -8.71 -2.17 -48.58
N SER A 262 -8.21 -2.69 -49.70
CA SER A 262 -7.50 -3.98 -49.72
C SER A 262 -6.05 -3.89 -49.26
N LYS A 263 -5.52 -2.67 -49.07
CA LYS A 263 -4.16 -2.43 -48.58
C LYS A 263 -4.19 -2.10 -47.09
N PRO A 264 -3.23 -2.59 -46.30
CA PRO A 264 -3.15 -2.22 -44.89
C PRO A 264 -2.82 -0.73 -44.77
N LEU A 265 -3.46 -0.05 -43.81
CA LEU A 265 -3.14 1.32 -43.40
C LEU A 265 -1.77 1.39 -42.73
N LEU A 266 -1.51 0.41 -41.85
CA LEU A 266 -0.29 0.32 -41.08
C LEU A 266 0.08 -1.15 -40.88
N LEU A 267 1.37 -1.44 -40.96
CA LEU A 267 1.97 -2.72 -40.59
C LEU A 267 2.89 -2.47 -39.40
N LYS A 268 2.63 -3.17 -38.29
CA LYS A 268 3.44 -3.12 -37.08
C LYS A 268 4.02 -4.50 -36.80
N ASP A 269 5.34 -4.57 -36.66
CA ASP A 269 6.02 -5.82 -36.32
C ASP A 269 6.40 -5.86 -34.84
N HIS A 270 6.17 -7.02 -34.21
CA HIS A 270 6.59 -7.30 -32.86
C HIS A 270 8.06 -7.71 -32.74
N MET A 271 8.69 -8.15 -33.84
CA MET A 271 10.10 -8.57 -33.94
C MET A 271 10.45 -9.89 -33.23
N ASN A 272 9.52 -10.47 -32.47
CA ASN A 272 9.75 -11.70 -31.70
C ASN A 272 9.47 -12.99 -32.48
N GLU A 273 8.89 -12.90 -33.68
CA GLU A 273 8.47 -14.05 -34.51
C GLU A 273 7.50 -15.02 -33.80
N ILE A 274 6.80 -14.54 -32.77
CA ILE A 274 5.78 -15.28 -32.01
C ILE A 274 4.39 -14.86 -32.52
N PRO A 275 3.40 -15.77 -32.56
CA PRO A 275 2.04 -15.43 -32.96
C PRO A 275 1.39 -14.40 -32.04
N ILE A 276 0.69 -13.43 -32.64
CA ILE A 276 -0.14 -12.48 -31.91
C ILE A 276 -1.38 -13.20 -31.39
N LYS A 277 -1.57 -13.25 -30.07
CA LYS A 277 -2.70 -13.95 -29.43
C LYS A 277 -3.95 -13.06 -29.37
N CYS A 278 -3.81 -11.78 -29.04
CA CYS A 278 -4.94 -10.88 -28.88
C CYS A 278 -4.62 -9.46 -29.38
N ILE A 279 -5.63 -8.80 -29.94
CA ILE A 279 -5.61 -7.39 -30.31
C ILE A 279 -6.85 -6.74 -29.68
N GLU A 280 -6.65 -5.64 -28.96
CA GLU A 280 -7.74 -4.85 -28.39
C GLU A 280 -7.53 -3.37 -28.73
N PHE A 281 -8.63 -2.67 -29.03
CA PHE A 281 -8.61 -1.25 -29.31
C PHE A 281 -9.07 -0.48 -28.09
N HIS A 282 -8.36 0.60 -27.78
CA HIS A 282 -8.81 1.53 -26.77
C HIS A 282 -9.91 2.44 -27.37
N LYS A 283 -11.02 2.65 -26.65
CA LYS A 283 -12.21 3.34 -27.20
C LYS A 283 -12.10 4.87 -27.21
N GLN A 284 -11.38 5.47 -26.25
CA GLN A 284 -11.30 6.94 -26.10
C GLN A 284 -10.09 7.53 -26.82
N MET A 285 -8.91 7.01 -26.48
CA MET A 285 -7.66 7.25 -27.17
C MET A 285 -7.47 6.28 -28.34
N ASN A 286 -6.85 6.75 -29.42
CA ASN A 286 -6.57 5.94 -30.62
C ASN A 286 -5.38 4.99 -30.43
N TYR A 287 -5.26 4.35 -29.27
CA TYR A 287 -4.21 3.36 -28.97
C TYR A 287 -4.71 1.94 -29.23
N ILE A 288 -3.76 1.09 -29.61
CA ILE A 288 -3.97 -0.32 -29.90
C ILE A 288 -3.09 -1.12 -28.97
N TYR A 289 -3.69 -2.14 -28.36
CA TYR A 289 -2.99 -3.17 -27.64
C TYR A 289 -2.79 -4.36 -28.57
N SER A 290 -1.55 -4.76 -28.73
CA SER A 290 -1.19 -6.00 -29.40
C SER A 290 -0.41 -6.88 -28.44
N MET A 291 -0.84 -8.13 -28.31
CA MET A 291 -0.29 -9.09 -27.36
C MET A 291 0.31 -10.29 -28.08
N ASP A 292 1.59 -10.53 -27.83
CA ASP A 292 2.23 -11.82 -28.07
C ASP A 292 2.21 -12.65 -26.78
N ALA A 293 2.79 -13.86 -26.83
CA ALA A 293 3.00 -14.65 -25.61
C ALA A 293 3.84 -13.90 -24.55
N ASN A 294 4.83 -13.11 -24.93
CA ASN A 294 5.79 -12.56 -23.94
C ASN A 294 5.60 -11.06 -23.65
N VAL A 295 5.09 -10.31 -24.62
CA VAL A 295 5.06 -8.83 -24.57
C VAL A 295 3.70 -8.32 -25.03
N VAL A 296 3.17 -7.34 -24.30
CA VAL A 296 2.04 -6.52 -24.75
C VAL A 296 2.58 -5.16 -25.17
N LYS A 297 2.42 -4.80 -26.44
CA LYS A 297 2.80 -3.48 -26.96
C LYS A 297 1.56 -2.60 -27.05
N ILE A 298 1.69 -1.36 -26.60
CA ILE A 298 0.67 -0.32 -26.76
C ILE A 298 1.25 0.70 -27.73
N TRP A 299 0.53 0.99 -28.80
CA TRP A 299 1.01 1.89 -29.85
C TRP A 299 -0.16 2.65 -30.48
N ASP A 300 0.16 3.79 -31.08
CA ASP A 300 -0.85 4.69 -31.66
C ASP A 300 -1.26 4.23 -33.06
N ASN A 301 -2.57 4.15 -33.29
CA ASN A 301 -3.18 3.68 -34.53
C ASN A 301 -2.73 4.46 -35.78
N ASN A 302 -2.61 5.78 -35.65
CA ASN A 302 -2.30 6.64 -36.80
C ASN A 302 -0.80 6.69 -37.12
N THR A 303 0.03 6.76 -36.08
CA THR A 303 1.48 6.97 -36.25
C THR A 303 2.30 5.69 -36.22
N GLY A 304 1.77 4.60 -35.65
CA GLY A 304 2.50 3.35 -35.41
C GLY A 304 3.63 3.46 -34.39
N LYS A 305 3.79 4.64 -33.75
CA LYS A 305 4.78 4.85 -32.69
C LYS A 305 4.36 4.08 -31.46
N GLN A 306 5.32 3.38 -30.89
CA GLN A 306 5.13 2.67 -29.64
C GLN A 306 4.96 3.68 -28.53
N TYR A 307 3.91 3.50 -27.73
CA TYR A 307 3.64 4.29 -26.55
C TYR A 307 4.34 3.66 -25.35
N THR A 308 4.08 2.37 -25.11
CA THR A 308 4.67 1.58 -24.02
C THR A 308 4.66 0.10 -24.32
N ASN A 309 5.57 -0.64 -23.69
CA ASN A 309 5.54 -2.11 -23.67
C ASN A 309 5.35 -2.61 -22.23
N ILE A 310 4.56 -3.66 -22.09
CA ILE A 310 4.42 -4.41 -20.84
C ILE A 310 5.11 -5.75 -21.07
N GLU A 311 6.15 -6.00 -20.30
CA GLU A 311 6.87 -7.26 -20.28
C GLU A 311 6.55 -7.98 -18.97
N SER A 312 6.37 -9.29 -19.04
CA SER A 312 6.33 -10.13 -17.85
C SER A 312 7.25 -11.33 -18.01
N SER A 313 7.63 -11.93 -16.90
CA SER A 313 8.49 -13.12 -16.89
C SER A 313 7.75 -14.40 -17.31
N VAL A 314 6.43 -14.34 -17.44
CA VAL A 314 5.57 -15.49 -17.69
C VAL A 314 4.70 -15.21 -18.92
N ASP A 315 4.35 -16.27 -19.64
CA ASP A 315 3.62 -16.15 -20.89
C ASP A 315 2.16 -15.70 -20.65
N PHE A 316 1.73 -14.75 -21.48
CA PHE A 316 0.37 -14.24 -21.60
C PHE A 316 -0.48 -15.14 -22.49
N ASN A 317 -1.71 -15.40 -22.06
CA ASN A 317 -2.70 -16.18 -22.81
C ASN A 317 -3.80 -15.31 -23.38
N ASP A 318 -4.33 -14.37 -22.59
CA ASP A 318 -5.44 -13.52 -22.99
C ASP A 318 -5.28 -12.12 -22.38
N LEU A 319 -5.80 -11.11 -23.07
CA LEU A 319 -5.79 -9.72 -22.67
C LEU A 319 -7.23 -9.20 -22.63
N CYS A 320 -7.61 -8.62 -21.49
CA CYS A 320 -8.88 -7.94 -21.34
C CYS A 320 -8.65 -6.51 -20.85
N VAL A 321 -9.02 -5.54 -21.68
CA VAL A 321 -8.99 -4.11 -21.35
C VAL A 321 -10.35 -3.70 -20.85
N ILE A 322 -10.40 -3.01 -19.70
CA ILE A 322 -11.65 -2.43 -19.21
C ILE A 322 -11.91 -1.14 -20.01
N PRO A 323 -13.09 -1.00 -20.64
CA PRO A 323 -13.38 0.15 -21.49
C PRO A 323 -13.27 1.46 -20.71
N ASN A 324 -12.71 2.50 -21.37
CA ASN A 324 -12.57 3.86 -20.85
C ASN A 324 -11.67 4.01 -19.62
N THR A 325 -10.81 3.03 -19.34
CA THR A 325 -9.88 3.08 -18.19
C THR A 325 -8.48 2.63 -18.58
N GLY A 326 -7.50 2.96 -17.74
CA GLY A 326 -6.11 2.50 -17.87
C GLY A 326 -5.84 1.11 -17.28
N LEU A 327 -6.88 0.34 -16.90
CA LEU A 327 -6.75 -0.96 -16.24
C LEU A 327 -6.83 -2.12 -17.24
N ASN A 328 -5.76 -2.90 -17.29
CA ASN A 328 -5.63 -4.08 -18.15
C ASN A 328 -5.49 -5.33 -17.28
N MET A 329 -6.23 -6.38 -17.62
CA MET A 329 -6.16 -7.67 -16.97
C MET A 329 -5.64 -8.71 -17.95
N MET A 330 -4.70 -9.53 -17.50
CA MET A 330 -4.03 -10.51 -18.35
C MET A 330 -4.15 -11.90 -17.73
N ALA A 331 -4.52 -12.87 -18.57
CA ALA A 331 -4.45 -14.28 -18.23
C ALA A 331 -3.01 -14.75 -18.48
N VAL A 332 -2.43 -15.42 -17.50
CA VAL A 332 -1.01 -15.78 -17.47
C VAL A 332 -0.87 -17.25 -17.08
N GLU A 333 0.26 -17.86 -17.45
CA GLU A 333 0.70 -19.18 -16.99
C GLU A 333 1.28 -19.19 -15.56
N ASP A 334 0.73 -18.35 -14.68
CA ASP A 334 1.07 -18.31 -13.25
C ASP A 334 -0.22 -18.36 -12.42
N GLN A 335 -0.08 -18.71 -11.15
CA GLN A 335 -1.20 -18.79 -10.23
C GLN A 335 -1.92 -17.44 -10.10
N LYS A 336 -1.15 -16.35 -10.07
CA LYS A 336 -1.74 -15.01 -9.99
C LYS A 336 -1.94 -14.43 -11.37
N MET A 337 -3.17 -14.02 -11.63
CA MET A 337 -3.50 -13.28 -12.83
C MET A 337 -2.96 -11.85 -12.69
N GLN A 338 -2.45 -11.30 -13.78
CA GLN A 338 -1.76 -10.02 -13.74
C GLN A 338 -2.72 -8.87 -14.03
N ILE A 339 -2.70 -7.86 -13.17
CA ILE A 339 -3.44 -6.61 -13.35
C ILE A 339 -2.43 -5.48 -13.48
N TYR A 340 -2.46 -4.82 -14.64
CA TYR A 340 -1.62 -3.67 -14.95
C TYR A 340 -2.47 -2.41 -15.00
N TYR A 341 -1.98 -1.35 -14.38
CA TYR A 341 -2.59 -0.03 -14.42
C TYR A 341 -1.64 0.99 -15.03
N ILE A 342 -2.15 1.76 -16.00
CA ILE A 342 -1.43 2.85 -16.67
C ILE A 342 -2.27 4.14 -16.51
N PRO A 343 -1.93 5.02 -15.55
CA PRO A 343 -2.72 6.22 -15.29
C PRO A 343 -2.74 7.20 -16.47
N SER A 344 -1.68 7.21 -17.28
CA SER A 344 -1.60 8.09 -18.46
C SER A 344 -2.57 7.70 -19.59
N LEU A 345 -3.05 6.45 -19.60
CA LEU A 345 -3.96 5.92 -20.60
C LEU A 345 -5.44 6.15 -20.24
N GLY A 346 -5.72 6.44 -18.97
CA GLY A 346 -7.05 6.75 -18.49
C GLY A 346 -7.15 6.57 -16.97
N PRO A 347 -8.17 7.16 -16.35
CA PRO A 347 -8.38 7.06 -14.91
C PRO A 347 -8.72 5.63 -14.49
N ALA A 348 -8.61 5.36 -13.19
CA ALA A 348 -9.06 4.10 -12.62
C ALA A 348 -10.60 4.00 -12.74
N PRO A 349 -11.15 2.78 -12.86
CA PRO A 349 -12.60 2.60 -12.89
C PRO A 349 -13.25 3.03 -11.57
N ARG A 350 -14.57 3.32 -11.60
CA ARG A 350 -15.33 3.85 -10.45
C ARG A 350 -15.18 3.04 -9.16
N TRP A 351 -15.11 1.72 -9.29
CA TRP A 351 -14.94 0.78 -8.18
C TRP A 351 -13.51 0.74 -7.61
N CYS A 352 -12.55 1.36 -8.28
CA CYS A 352 -11.14 1.46 -7.88
C CYS A 352 -10.60 2.89 -7.95
N ALA A 353 -11.43 3.88 -7.65
CA ALA A 353 -11.00 5.28 -7.57
C ALA A 353 -9.86 5.52 -6.55
N PHE A 354 -9.74 4.68 -5.52
CA PHE A 354 -8.63 4.74 -4.56
C PHE A 354 -7.26 4.51 -5.21
N LEU A 355 -7.21 3.80 -6.33
CA LEU A 355 -5.96 3.47 -6.99
C LEU A 355 -5.27 4.70 -7.56
N ASP A 356 -6.04 5.68 -8.05
CA ASP A 356 -5.52 6.96 -8.53
C ASP A 356 -4.83 7.73 -7.39
N ASN A 357 -5.50 7.85 -6.24
CA ASN A 357 -4.92 8.48 -5.06
C ASN A 357 -3.65 7.77 -4.61
N LEU A 358 -3.64 6.43 -4.62
CA LEU A 358 -2.47 5.67 -4.21
C LEU A 358 -1.31 5.84 -5.19
N THR A 359 -1.58 5.91 -6.49
CA THR A 359 -0.53 6.22 -7.48
C THR A 359 0.00 7.63 -7.30
N GLU A 360 -0.85 8.62 -7.04
CA GLU A 360 -0.45 10.01 -6.80
C GLU A 360 0.36 10.17 -5.50
N GLU A 361 -0.01 9.46 -4.43
CA GLU A 361 0.75 9.37 -3.19
C GLU A 361 2.11 8.68 -3.40
N MET A 362 2.15 7.63 -4.24
CA MET A 362 3.39 6.95 -4.58
C MET A 362 4.32 7.84 -5.41
N GLU A 363 3.78 8.65 -6.31
CA GLU A 363 4.55 9.63 -7.06
C GLU A 363 5.10 10.75 -6.16
N SER A 364 4.28 11.23 -5.22
CA SER A 364 4.68 12.24 -4.23
C SER A 364 5.75 11.69 -3.28
N SER A 365 5.59 10.48 -2.77
CA SER A 365 6.56 9.85 -1.85
C SER A 365 7.88 9.50 -2.53
N ALA A 366 7.88 9.09 -3.80
CA ALA A 366 9.13 8.87 -4.55
C ALA A 366 10.00 10.13 -4.56
N SER A 367 9.40 11.32 -4.65
CA SER A 367 10.13 12.59 -4.58
C SER A 367 10.66 12.92 -3.17
N GLN A 368 9.96 12.52 -2.11
CA GLN A 368 10.35 12.78 -0.71
C GLN A 368 11.47 11.85 -0.21
N THR A 369 11.44 10.57 -0.62
CA THR A 369 12.42 9.57 -0.15
C THR A 369 13.88 9.88 -0.48
N VAL A 370 14.15 10.70 -1.51
CA VAL A 370 15.51 11.11 -1.88
C VAL A 370 16.15 12.01 -0.80
N TYR A 371 15.35 12.71 0.01
CA TYR A 371 15.83 13.65 1.02
C TYR A 371 15.46 13.27 2.47
N ASP A 372 14.60 12.27 2.69
CA ASP A 372 14.20 11.83 4.04
C ASP A 372 15.37 11.32 4.90
N ASP A 373 16.36 10.69 4.26
CA ASP A 373 17.56 10.21 4.94
C ASP A 373 18.63 11.30 5.12
N TYR A 374 18.38 12.54 4.72
CA TYR A 374 19.32 13.66 4.84
C TYR A 374 18.82 14.75 5.79
N LYS A 375 19.63 15.08 6.79
CA LYS A 375 19.44 16.23 7.68
C LYS A 375 20.13 17.45 7.07
N PHE A 376 19.40 18.55 6.91
CA PHE A 376 20.02 19.86 6.63
C PHE A 376 20.73 20.36 7.89
N VAL A 377 22.01 20.71 7.74
CA VAL A 377 22.89 21.19 8.80
C VAL A 377 23.51 22.50 8.35
N THR A 378 23.43 23.55 9.18
CA THR A 378 24.08 24.83 8.87
C THR A 378 25.59 24.72 9.03
N LYS A 379 26.36 25.64 8.43
CA LYS A 379 27.83 25.63 8.57
C LYS A 379 28.28 25.65 10.05
N GLN A 380 27.61 26.44 10.90
CA GLN A 380 27.90 26.53 12.34
C GLN A 380 27.60 25.22 13.06
N GLU A 381 26.53 24.53 12.70
CA GLU A 381 26.21 23.22 13.28
C GLU A 381 27.19 22.14 12.83
N LEU A 382 27.68 22.19 11.59
CA LEU A 382 28.69 21.26 11.08
C LEU A 382 30.02 21.42 11.83
N GLU A 383 30.43 22.66 12.10
CA GLU A 383 31.60 23.02 12.91
C GLU A 383 31.43 22.51 14.36
N SER A 384 30.24 22.68 14.95
CA SER A 384 29.95 22.19 16.32
C SER A 384 29.98 20.66 16.45
N LEU A 385 29.64 19.95 15.37
CA LEU A 385 29.66 18.49 15.31
C LEU A 385 31.04 17.94 14.94
N GLY A 386 32.02 18.81 14.67
CA GLY A 386 33.38 18.44 14.30
C GLY A 386 33.51 17.81 12.92
N LEU A 387 32.56 18.04 12.01
CA LEU A 387 32.50 17.40 10.68
C LEU A 387 33.12 18.26 9.55
N ASP A 388 33.88 19.31 9.88
CA ASP A 388 34.48 20.23 8.90
C ASP A 388 35.42 19.54 7.91
N HIS A 389 36.09 18.49 8.35
CA HIS A 389 37.01 17.70 7.53
C HIS A 389 36.33 16.95 6.37
N LEU A 390 34.99 16.87 6.36
CA LEU A 390 34.21 16.24 5.30
C LEU A 390 33.78 17.25 4.21
N LEU A 391 34.06 18.54 4.38
CA LEU A 391 33.77 19.58 3.38
C LEU A 391 34.52 19.27 2.07
N GLY A 392 33.77 19.14 0.97
CA GLY A 392 34.30 18.79 -0.35
C GLY A 392 34.30 17.29 -0.67
N THR A 393 33.93 16.43 0.28
CA THR A 393 33.69 15.00 0.02
C THR A 393 32.25 14.74 -0.42
N ASN A 394 32.00 13.65 -1.13
CA ASN A 394 30.67 13.27 -1.62
C ASN A 394 29.66 12.90 -0.50
N LEU A 395 30.09 12.91 0.78
CA LEU A 395 29.24 12.64 1.95
C LEU A 395 28.42 13.86 2.40
N LEU A 396 28.87 15.07 2.06
CA LEU A 396 28.16 16.32 2.35
C LEU A 396 27.70 16.95 1.04
N ARG A 397 26.39 17.14 0.88
CA ARG A 397 25.84 17.81 -0.31
C ARG A 397 25.56 19.26 0.02
N ALA A 398 26.31 20.18 -0.58
CA ALA A 398 26.12 21.61 -0.39
C ALA A 398 24.75 22.06 -0.94
N TYR A 399 24.01 22.84 -0.16
CA TYR A 399 22.74 23.42 -0.58
C TYR A 399 22.55 24.80 0.05
N MET A 400 22.46 25.83 -0.80
CA MET A 400 22.32 27.25 -0.43
C MET A 400 23.38 27.71 0.59
N HIS A 401 23.07 27.64 1.89
CA HIS A 401 23.93 28.11 2.99
C HIS A 401 24.27 27.02 4.02
N GLY A 402 24.06 25.76 3.67
CA GLY A 402 24.36 24.62 4.54
C GLY A 402 24.68 23.36 3.76
N TYR A 403 24.65 22.24 4.47
CA TYR A 403 25.00 20.93 3.95
C TYR A 403 23.94 19.91 4.33
N PHE A 404 23.57 19.05 3.38
CA PHE A 404 22.81 17.85 3.66
C PHE A 404 23.76 16.73 4.10
N VAL A 405 23.48 16.16 5.26
CA VAL A 405 24.25 15.08 5.89
C VAL A 405 23.32 13.88 6.09
N ASP A 406 23.77 12.67 5.79
CA ASP A 406 22.99 11.46 6.09
C ASP A 406 22.65 11.42 7.60
N VAL A 407 21.38 11.19 7.92
CA VAL A 407 20.82 11.14 9.28
C VAL A 407 21.57 10.15 10.17
N ARG A 408 22.12 9.07 9.60
CA ARG A 408 22.92 8.09 10.36
C ARG A 408 24.25 8.67 10.80
N LEU A 409 24.92 9.40 9.91
CA LEU A 409 26.20 10.07 10.20
C LEU A 409 25.97 11.22 11.19
N TYR A 410 24.92 12.01 10.98
CA TYR A 410 24.52 13.08 11.89
C TYR A 410 24.23 12.57 13.30
N LYS A 411 23.48 11.46 13.46
CA LYS A 411 23.18 10.86 14.77
C LYS A 411 24.43 10.36 15.49
N ARG A 412 25.37 9.75 14.75
CA ARG A 412 26.66 9.30 15.30
C ARG A 412 27.50 10.49 15.75
N ALA A 413 27.65 11.51 14.91
CA ALA A 413 28.40 12.71 15.24
C ALA A 413 27.79 13.42 16.46
N LYS A 414 26.46 13.56 16.51
CA LYS A 414 25.75 14.16 17.65
C LYS A 414 25.93 13.39 18.95
N SER A 415 25.94 12.04 18.90
CA SER A 415 26.18 11.22 20.10
C SER A 415 27.60 11.33 20.64
N ILE A 416 28.57 11.67 19.77
CA ILE A 416 29.96 11.86 20.15
C ILE A 416 30.18 13.29 20.66
N ALA A 417 29.54 14.28 20.04
CA ALA A 417 29.64 15.68 20.40
C ALA A 417 28.98 16.00 21.75
N ASP A 418 27.81 15.40 22.05
CA ASP A 418 27.06 15.66 23.29
C ASP A 418 26.88 14.41 24.19
N PRO A 419 27.92 13.89 24.87
CA PRO A 419 27.78 12.76 25.80
C PRO A 419 26.89 13.03 27.02
N PHE A 420 26.76 14.31 27.44
CA PHE A 420 26.06 14.71 28.67
C PHE A 420 24.60 15.15 28.47
N ALA A 421 24.10 15.19 27.23
CA ALA A 421 22.75 15.70 26.93
C ALA A 421 21.64 14.94 27.66
N PHE A 422 21.83 13.63 27.92
CA PHE A 422 20.87 12.83 28.66
C PHE A 422 20.82 13.19 30.16
N GLU A 423 21.98 13.49 30.76
CA GLU A 423 22.07 13.88 32.16
C GLU A 423 21.53 15.29 32.40
N GLU A 424 21.82 16.23 31.49
CA GLU A 424 21.26 17.58 31.55
C GLU A 424 19.75 17.60 31.33
N TYR A 425 19.26 16.79 30.38
CA TYR A 425 17.82 16.61 30.17
C TYR A 425 17.14 16.06 31.43
N LYS A 426 17.76 15.07 32.08
CA LYS A 426 17.28 14.48 33.34
C LYS A 426 17.28 15.51 34.47
N LYS A 427 18.36 16.27 34.65
CA LYS A 427 18.47 17.34 35.66
C LYS A 427 17.41 18.43 35.46
N ARG A 428 17.12 18.82 34.21
CA ARG A 428 16.07 19.80 33.89
C ARG A 428 14.68 19.29 34.22
N LYS A 429 14.35 18.05 33.84
CA LYS A 429 13.08 17.40 34.18
C LYS A 429 12.89 17.22 35.69
N ILE A 430 13.95 16.89 36.42
CA ILE A 430 13.93 16.81 37.88
C ILE A 430 13.64 18.18 38.49
N ARG A 431 14.29 19.24 38.00
CA ARG A 431 14.05 20.62 38.47
C ARG A 431 12.61 21.07 38.21
N GLU A 432 12.09 20.81 37.03
CA GLU A 432 10.71 21.16 36.65
C GLU A 432 9.69 20.41 37.52
N LYS A 433 9.98 19.16 37.87
CA LYS A 433 9.15 18.37 38.78
C LYS A 433 9.23 18.85 40.23
N ILE A 434 10.42 19.26 40.70
CA ILE A 434 10.61 19.89 42.01
C ILE A 434 9.84 21.22 42.10
N GLU A 435 9.81 22.01 41.01
CA GLU A 435 9.06 23.27 40.97
C GLU A 435 7.55 23.04 41.03
N GLN A 436 7.05 21.97 40.38
CA GLN A 436 5.64 21.57 40.45
C GLN A 436 5.26 20.94 41.80
N GLU A 437 6.18 20.20 42.43
CA GLU A 437 5.98 19.55 43.73
C GLU A 437 6.18 20.50 44.92
N ARG A 438 6.70 21.71 44.73
CA ARG A 438 6.67 22.76 45.76
C ARG A 438 5.22 23.27 45.90
N PRO A 439 4.44 22.87 46.92
CA PRO A 439 3.17 23.53 47.17
C PRO A 439 3.45 25.00 47.45
N SER A 440 2.63 25.89 46.88
CA SER A 440 2.62 27.34 47.11
C SER A 440 2.47 27.66 48.59
N ARG A 441 3.55 27.50 49.36
CA ARG A 441 3.63 27.79 50.77
C ARG A 441 3.97 29.25 50.88
N ILE A 442 2.91 30.05 50.98
CA ILE A 442 2.87 31.46 51.39
C ILE A 442 3.45 32.39 50.31
N LYS A 443 2.65 32.65 49.27
CA LYS A 443 2.52 34.03 48.79
C LYS A 443 1.59 34.73 49.79
N VAL A 444 2.11 35.72 50.50
CA VAL A 444 1.29 36.65 51.29
C VAL A 444 0.49 37.45 50.27
N ASP A 445 -0.82 37.24 50.20
CA ASP A 445 -1.68 38.07 49.36
C ASP A 445 -1.85 39.45 50.01
N ASP A 446 -1.55 40.49 49.24
CA ASP A 446 -1.58 41.91 49.58
C ASP A 446 -3.00 42.41 49.87
N ASN A 447 -3.56 42.08 51.03
CA ASN A 447 -4.87 42.61 51.48
C ASN A 447 -4.84 43.04 52.96
N LEU A 448 -3.84 43.85 53.34
CA LEU A 448 -3.88 44.59 54.61
C LEU A 448 -4.19 46.07 54.36
N PRO A 449 -5.08 46.70 55.16
CA PRO A 449 -5.37 48.13 55.06
C PRO A 449 -4.15 48.98 55.47
N LYS A 450 -4.07 50.20 54.92
CA LYS A 450 -2.89 51.07 55.02
C LYS A 450 -2.76 51.78 56.38
N VAL A 451 -3.88 51.97 57.10
CA VAL A 451 -3.94 52.62 58.43
C VAL A 451 -4.24 51.56 59.50
N ASN A 452 -3.58 51.64 60.67
CA ASN A 452 -3.70 50.68 61.78
C ASN A 452 -3.42 49.21 61.41
N ARG A 453 -2.35 48.98 60.63
CA ARG A 453 -1.90 47.64 60.19
C ARG A 453 -1.68 46.66 61.33
N ASP A 454 -1.14 47.13 62.45
CA ASP A 454 -0.89 46.33 63.68
C ASP A 454 -2.19 45.90 64.37
N LEU A 455 -3.25 46.71 64.28
CA LEU A 455 -4.56 46.37 64.84
C LEU A 455 -5.26 45.33 63.95
N ALA A 456 -5.19 45.51 62.62
CA ALA A 456 -5.74 44.59 61.65
C ALA A 456 -5.06 43.20 61.72
N SER A 457 -3.73 43.15 61.85
CA SER A 457 -3.00 41.88 62.04
C SER A 457 -3.39 41.19 63.35
N ARG A 458 -3.51 41.92 64.46
CA ARG A 458 -3.99 41.36 65.75
C ARG A 458 -5.43 40.85 65.67
N LEU A 459 -6.32 41.52 64.94
CA LEU A 459 -7.68 41.06 64.67
C LEU A 459 -7.70 39.75 63.86
N LEU A 460 -6.81 39.62 62.86
CA LEU A 460 -6.62 38.37 62.11
C LEU A 460 -5.95 37.25 62.94
N ASP A 461 -5.03 37.58 63.84
CA ASP A 461 -4.31 36.58 64.67
C ASP A 461 -5.12 36.09 65.87
N SER A 462 -6.02 36.92 66.43
CA SER A 462 -6.97 36.53 67.49
C SER A 462 -8.01 35.48 67.05
N ASN A 463 -7.98 35.10 65.76
CA ASN A 463 -9.01 34.41 65.00
C ASN A 463 -8.90 32.87 65.03
N THR A 464 -8.19 32.31 66.01
CA THR A 464 -8.09 30.85 66.18
C THR A 464 -9.22 30.26 67.05
N GLY A 465 -10.09 31.07 67.68
CA GLY A 465 -11.08 30.57 68.65
C GLY A 465 -12.57 30.96 68.51
N LYS A 466 -12.96 32.06 67.85
CA LYS A 466 -14.39 32.49 67.73
C LYS A 466 -14.68 33.14 66.37
N LYS A 467 -14.92 32.31 65.36
CA LYS A 467 -14.81 32.62 63.91
C LYS A 467 -15.96 33.41 63.24
N LYS A 468 -16.92 34.02 63.94
CA LYS A 468 -18.08 34.65 63.27
C LYS A 468 -18.35 36.13 63.56
N GLN A 469 -17.66 36.77 64.50
CA GLN A 469 -17.92 38.20 64.82
C GLN A 469 -16.80 39.16 64.37
N SER A 470 -15.56 38.71 64.19
CA SER A 470 -14.41 39.60 63.88
C SER A 470 -14.12 39.81 62.39
N MET A 471 -14.37 38.80 61.54
CA MET A 471 -14.35 38.95 60.08
C MET A 471 -15.41 39.94 59.59
N ASP A 472 -16.50 40.07 60.35
CA ASP A 472 -17.56 41.02 60.09
C ASP A 472 -17.08 42.46 60.35
N LEU A 473 -16.29 42.71 61.40
CA LEU A 473 -15.79 44.05 61.75
C LEU A 473 -14.81 44.66 60.74
N LEU A 474 -13.97 43.85 60.06
CA LEU A 474 -13.05 44.34 59.04
C LEU A 474 -13.76 44.61 57.68
N LYS A 475 -14.98 44.06 57.51
CA LYS A 475 -15.81 44.23 56.31
C LYS A 475 -17.09 45.06 56.56
N ASP A 476 -17.38 45.44 57.82
CA ASP A 476 -18.53 46.24 58.21
C ASP A 476 -18.29 47.70 57.79
N ASP A 477 -19.15 48.19 56.89
CA ASP A 477 -19.07 49.54 56.32
C ASP A 477 -19.08 50.65 57.39
N ARG A 478 -19.59 50.38 58.60
CA ARG A 478 -19.58 51.34 59.71
C ARG A 478 -18.19 51.55 60.32
N PHE A 479 -17.29 50.58 60.23
CA PHE A 479 -15.94 50.62 60.82
C PHE A 479 -14.84 50.78 59.76
N LYS A 480 -15.21 50.87 58.48
CA LYS A 480 -14.30 51.13 57.37
C LYS A 480 -13.48 52.42 57.55
N ALA A 481 -14.10 53.46 58.12
CA ALA A 481 -13.43 54.71 58.46
C ALA A 481 -12.25 54.54 59.44
N LEU A 482 -12.25 53.51 60.29
CA LEU A 482 -11.17 53.25 61.26
C LEU A 482 -9.87 52.74 60.59
N PHE A 483 -9.98 52.17 59.39
CA PHE A 483 -8.88 51.54 58.66
C PHE A 483 -8.47 52.30 57.39
N GLU A 484 -9.21 53.36 57.03
CA GLU A 484 -8.94 54.21 55.87
C GLU A 484 -8.55 55.65 56.26
N ASN A 485 -9.12 56.23 57.33
CA ASN A 485 -8.83 57.61 57.72
C ASN A 485 -7.58 57.69 58.64
N PRO A 486 -6.59 58.56 58.33
CA PRO A 486 -5.37 58.71 59.12
C PRO A 486 -5.62 59.33 60.51
N ASP A 487 -6.71 60.08 60.70
CA ASP A 487 -7.06 60.69 61.99
C ASP A 487 -7.38 59.65 63.08
N PHE A 488 -7.66 58.40 62.71
CA PHE A 488 -7.90 57.28 63.63
C PHE A 488 -6.66 56.40 63.84
N GLU A 489 -5.50 56.82 63.36
CA GLU A 489 -4.23 56.12 63.62
C GLU A 489 -3.93 56.12 65.12
N VAL A 490 -3.68 54.94 65.69
CA VAL A 490 -3.39 54.80 67.12
C VAL A 490 -1.96 55.27 67.37
N ASP A 491 -1.83 56.51 67.82
CA ASP A 491 -0.55 57.07 68.24
C ASP A 491 -0.11 56.47 69.59
N LYS A 492 1.02 55.76 69.56
CA LYS A 492 1.59 55.07 70.74
C LYS A 492 2.30 56.06 71.68
N ASP A 493 2.61 57.27 71.22
CA ASP A 493 3.35 58.28 71.97
C ASP A 493 2.45 59.26 72.74
N ALA A 494 1.14 59.28 72.44
CA ALA A 494 0.16 60.07 73.17
C ALA A 494 0.06 59.68 74.66
N ASP A 495 0.01 60.68 75.55
CA ASP A 495 -0.04 60.47 77.01
C ASP A 495 -1.26 59.64 77.44
N GLU A 496 -2.38 59.75 76.72
CA GLU A 496 -3.60 58.98 76.96
C GLU A 496 -3.40 57.48 76.70
N TYR A 497 -2.71 57.12 75.61
CA TYR A 497 -2.41 55.72 75.28
C TYR A 497 -1.43 55.12 76.29
N ARG A 498 -0.42 55.88 76.73
CA ARG A 498 0.55 55.45 77.76
C ARG A 498 -0.10 55.18 79.11
N LEU A 499 -1.15 55.92 79.48
CA LEU A 499 -1.90 55.69 80.72
C LEU A 499 -2.73 54.40 80.68
N LEU A 500 -3.23 54.00 79.50
CA LEU A 500 -4.04 52.80 79.27
C LEU A 500 -3.20 51.53 78.99
N ASN A 501 -1.98 51.69 78.48
CA ASN A 501 -1.07 50.59 78.14
C ASN A 501 -0.77 49.59 79.30
N PRO A 502 -0.71 49.97 80.59
CA PRO A 502 -0.51 49.01 81.69
C PRO A 502 -1.66 48.01 81.85
N VAL A 503 -2.87 48.39 81.41
CA VAL A 503 -4.06 47.53 81.44
C VAL A 503 -4.10 46.63 80.20
N LEU A 504 -3.80 47.19 79.02
CA LEU A 504 -3.77 46.45 77.74
C LEU A 504 -2.65 45.40 77.70
N ALA A 505 -1.45 45.73 78.18
CA ALA A 505 -0.32 44.79 78.24
C ALA A 505 -0.56 43.60 79.20
N ARG A 506 -1.44 43.74 80.21
CA ARG A 506 -1.86 42.63 81.09
C ARG A 506 -2.85 41.68 80.39
N LEU A 507 -3.68 42.18 79.48
CA LEU A 507 -4.56 41.37 78.65
C LEU A 507 -3.78 40.57 77.60
N ASP A 508 -2.73 41.16 77.03
CA ASP A 508 -1.93 40.53 75.95
C ASP A 508 -0.96 39.44 76.46
N LYS A 509 -0.40 39.57 77.67
CA LYS A 509 0.54 38.59 78.26
C LYS A 509 -0.07 37.21 78.52
N ASN A 510 -1.39 37.10 78.65
CA ASN A 510 -2.04 35.80 78.89
C ASN A 510 -2.12 34.90 77.64
N LYS A 511 -1.67 35.34 76.46
CA LYS A 511 -1.95 34.64 75.19
C LYS A 511 -0.76 34.24 74.31
N THR A 512 0.49 34.50 74.67
CA THR A 512 1.64 34.18 73.79
C THR A 512 2.70 33.29 74.45
N LYS A 513 2.93 32.08 73.91
CA LYS A 513 4.13 31.25 74.13
C LYS A 513 5.05 31.41 72.89
N PRO A 514 6.40 31.40 73.04
CA PRO A 514 7.32 31.76 71.96
C PRO A 514 7.68 30.56 71.07
N ARG A 515 7.97 30.83 69.79
CA ARG A 515 8.49 29.86 68.80
C ARG A 515 9.89 30.34 68.38
N MET A 516 10.89 29.46 68.54
CA MET A 516 12.30 29.70 68.23
C MET A 516 12.58 29.61 66.73
N GLU A 517 13.45 30.50 66.25
CA GLU A 517 14.16 30.43 64.96
C GLU A 517 15.29 29.39 65.02
N ILE A 518 15.58 28.69 63.92
CA ILE A 518 16.77 27.86 63.78
C ILE A 518 17.42 28.14 62.42
N ASP A 519 18.71 28.44 62.51
CA ASP A 519 19.70 28.76 61.49
C ASP A 519 20.07 27.62 60.54
N ASN A 520 20.72 28.03 59.44
CA ASN A 520 21.42 27.24 58.43
C ASN A 520 22.44 26.24 59.00
N VAL A 521 22.47 25.02 58.47
CA VAL A 521 23.62 24.10 58.58
C VAL A 521 23.88 23.42 57.23
N GLU A 522 25.13 23.54 56.76
CA GLU A 522 25.74 22.88 55.60
C GLU A 522 25.76 21.35 55.78
N VAL A 523 25.55 20.60 54.70
CA VAL A 523 25.66 19.13 54.70
C VAL A 523 26.93 18.73 53.94
N GLN A 524 27.87 18.13 54.67
CA GLN A 524 29.04 17.42 54.15
C GLN A 524 28.64 16.02 53.66
N ASP A 525 29.22 15.62 52.53
CA ASP A 525 29.17 14.27 51.97
C ASP A 525 29.78 13.24 52.92
N THR A 526 29.05 12.15 53.17
CA THR A 526 29.63 10.86 53.57
C THR A 526 28.89 9.72 52.88
N ASP A 527 29.66 8.89 52.16
CA ASP A 527 29.25 7.60 51.63
C ASP A 527 28.90 6.62 52.76
N GLU A 528 27.77 5.91 52.66
CA GLU A 528 27.68 4.51 53.13
C GLU A 528 26.43 3.76 52.58
N LYS A 529 26.73 2.73 51.79
CA LYS A 529 26.15 1.37 51.64
C LYS A 529 24.65 1.06 51.94
N ASP A 530 24.04 0.50 50.89
CA ASP A 530 23.03 -0.57 50.82
C ASP A 530 22.50 -1.21 52.12
N SER A 531 21.19 -1.04 52.34
CA SER A 531 20.18 -1.88 53.03
C SER A 531 19.05 -0.92 53.44
N ASP A 532 17.75 -1.09 53.20
CA ASP A 532 16.96 -2.29 53.21
C ASP A 532 15.75 -2.22 52.28
N ARG A 533 15.48 -3.40 51.76
CA ARG A 533 14.43 -3.78 50.85
C ARG A 533 13.29 -4.36 51.68
N GLU A 534 12.46 -3.53 52.30
CA GLU A 534 11.21 -3.99 52.94
C GLU A 534 10.35 -2.81 53.45
N LEU A 535 9.70 -2.06 52.53
CA LEU A 535 8.63 -1.15 52.95
C LEU A 535 7.67 -0.74 51.82
N TYR A 536 7.13 -1.68 51.03
CA TYR A 536 6.00 -1.38 50.14
C TYR A 536 5.09 -2.60 49.99
N ASP A 537 4.43 -2.99 51.09
CA ASP A 537 3.14 -3.67 51.02
C ASP A 537 2.22 -3.11 52.11
N SER A 538 1.60 -1.96 51.82
CA SER A 538 0.29 -1.57 52.34
C SER A 538 -0.09 -0.17 51.83
N SER A 539 -0.93 -0.11 50.80
CA SER A 539 -2.18 0.65 50.81
C SER A 539 -2.78 0.70 49.40
N SER A 540 -4.02 0.22 49.34
CA SER A 540 -4.93 0.36 48.21
C SER A 540 -5.52 1.77 48.25
N ASP A 541 -5.41 2.50 47.14
CA ASP A 541 -6.48 3.28 46.48
C ASP A 541 -5.92 4.55 45.81
N SER A 542 -5.55 4.48 44.51
CA SER A 542 -5.37 5.67 43.65
C SER A 542 -5.21 5.31 42.16
N SER A 543 -6.10 5.88 41.33
CA SER A 543 -6.01 6.25 39.91
C SER A 543 -5.43 5.27 38.86
N ASP A 544 -6.25 4.87 37.89
CA ASP A 544 -5.98 3.85 36.86
C ASP A 544 -5.05 4.29 35.69
N GLU A 545 -4.61 5.55 35.62
CA GLU A 545 -3.74 6.03 34.51
C GLU A 545 -2.24 5.72 34.73
N ASP A 546 -1.77 5.62 35.98
CA ASP A 546 -0.37 5.35 36.35
C ASP A 546 0.06 3.88 36.16
N ARG A 547 -0.91 2.99 35.90
CA ARG A 547 -0.68 1.55 35.70
C ARG A 547 -0.05 1.21 34.36
N THR A 548 -0.14 2.08 33.36
CA THR A 548 0.35 1.78 32.00
C THR A 548 1.87 1.95 31.92
N TRP A 549 2.40 3.08 32.38
CA TRP A 549 3.85 3.37 32.36
C TRP A 549 4.67 2.41 33.23
N THR A 550 4.18 2.10 34.43
CA THR A 550 4.84 1.17 35.35
C THR A 550 4.85 -0.27 34.82
N LYS A 551 3.81 -0.67 34.07
CA LYS A 551 3.79 -1.97 33.37
C LYS A 551 4.74 -2.00 32.18
N GLU A 552 4.80 -0.92 31.39
CA GLU A 552 5.71 -0.80 30.23
C GLU A 552 7.18 -0.86 30.68
N MET A 553 7.54 -0.12 31.73
CA MET A 553 8.88 -0.11 32.32
C MET A 553 9.27 -1.46 32.94
N LYS A 554 8.35 -2.14 33.63
CA LYS A 554 8.57 -3.51 34.12
C LYS A 554 8.78 -4.49 32.97
N LYS A 555 8.08 -4.32 31.83
CA LYS A 555 8.22 -5.16 30.64
C LYS A 555 9.59 -4.96 29.98
N GLN A 556 10.02 -3.70 29.83
CA GLN A 556 11.35 -3.38 29.28
C GLN A 556 12.49 -3.87 30.18
N HIS A 557 12.38 -3.70 31.50
CA HIS A 557 13.38 -4.23 32.44
C HIS A 557 13.43 -5.77 32.41
N LYS A 558 12.28 -6.45 32.26
CA LYS A 558 12.24 -7.90 32.11
C LYS A 558 12.89 -8.37 30.79
N ILE A 559 12.69 -7.64 29.70
CA ILE A 559 13.34 -7.92 28.40
C ILE A 559 14.85 -7.72 28.48
N ILE A 560 15.33 -6.64 29.10
CA ILE A 560 16.76 -6.36 29.28
C ILE A 560 17.41 -7.41 30.19
N ARG A 561 16.74 -7.82 31.27
CA ARG A 561 17.23 -8.86 32.18
C ARG A 561 17.31 -10.22 31.50
N ASN A 562 16.29 -10.59 30.73
CA ASN A 562 16.29 -11.84 29.94
C ASN A 562 17.35 -11.83 28.84
N ARG A 563 17.65 -10.68 28.24
CA ARG A 563 18.72 -10.53 27.25
C ARG A 563 20.10 -10.71 27.89
N LYS A 564 20.35 -10.06 29.03
CA LYS A 564 21.60 -10.25 29.80
C LYS A 564 21.82 -11.70 30.26
N THR A 565 20.76 -12.40 30.67
CA THR A 565 20.86 -13.81 31.07
C THR A 565 21.02 -14.77 29.89
N GLN A 566 20.66 -14.38 28.67
CA GLN A 566 20.92 -15.16 27.45
C GLN A 566 22.30 -14.89 26.85
N ASP A 567 22.84 -13.69 27.02
CA ASP A 567 24.17 -13.32 26.50
C ASP A 567 25.32 -13.86 27.38
N GLU A 568 25.14 -13.98 28.71
CA GLU A 568 26.17 -14.53 29.62
C GLU A 568 26.66 -15.96 29.30
N PRO A 569 25.81 -16.96 28.99
CA PRO A 569 26.30 -18.30 28.66
C PRO A 569 27.03 -18.36 27.29
N LEU A 570 26.68 -17.48 26.34
CA LEU A 570 27.29 -17.43 25.00
C LEU A 570 28.68 -16.79 25.02
N GLU A 571 28.93 -15.82 25.92
CA GLU A 571 30.25 -15.24 26.11
C GLU A 571 31.22 -16.18 26.83
N SER A 572 30.73 -16.98 27.80
CA SER A 572 31.54 -18.02 28.44
C SER A 572 31.93 -19.15 27.47
N GLU A 573 31.00 -19.64 26.64
CA GLU A 573 31.30 -20.67 25.64
C GLU A 573 32.27 -20.17 24.55
N ASN A 574 32.16 -18.92 24.14
CA ASN A 574 33.08 -18.33 23.15
C ASN A 574 34.48 -18.08 23.72
N ASN A 575 34.59 -17.78 25.02
CA ASN A 575 35.88 -17.64 25.69
C ASN A 575 36.55 -19.01 25.90
N GLU A 576 35.80 -20.05 26.27
CA GLU A 576 36.33 -21.42 26.34
C GLU A 576 36.82 -21.92 24.98
N LYS A 577 36.05 -21.70 23.90
CA LYS A 577 36.47 -22.05 22.54
C LYS A 577 37.74 -21.31 22.09
N LYS A 578 37.90 -20.03 22.47
CA LYS A 578 39.13 -19.26 22.20
C LYS A 578 40.34 -19.77 23.00
N VAL A 579 40.14 -20.22 24.24
CA VAL A 579 41.20 -20.81 25.07
C VAL A 579 41.64 -22.16 24.51
N ILE A 580 40.68 -23.01 24.11
CA ILE A 580 40.95 -24.30 23.47
C ILE A 580 41.71 -24.11 22.15
N LEU A 581 41.31 -23.15 21.31
CA LEU A 581 42.00 -22.85 20.05
C LEU A 581 43.43 -22.33 20.28
N LYS A 582 43.66 -21.53 21.33
CA LYS A 582 45.01 -21.10 21.72
C LYS A 582 45.88 -22.25 22.21
N LEU A 583 45.32 -23.20 22.97
CA LEU A 583 46.03 -24.40 23.41
C LEU A 583 46.37 -25.31 22.22
N PHE A 584 45.45 -25.48 21.27
CA PHE A 584 45.66 -26.30 20.07
C PHE A 584 46.78 -25.72 19.20
N ASN A 585 46.79 -24.40 18.96
CA ASN A 585 47.86 -23.74 18.23
C ASN A 585 49.22 -23.83 18.95
N ARG A 586 49.24 -23.81 20.29
CA ARG A 586 50.47 -24.00 21.07
C ARG A 586 51.01 -25.43 20.97
N LEU A 587 50.12 -26.43 20.97
CA LEU A 587 50.49 -27.84 20.77
C LEU A 587 51.01 -28.08 19.35
N GLN A 588 50.41 -27.46 18.35
CA GLN A 588 50.82 -27.60 16.96
C GLN A 588 52.21 -27.00 16.69
N VAL A 589 52.55 -25.89 17.36
CA VAL A 589 53.91 -25.31 17.34
C VAL A 589 54.91 -26.19 18.11
N PHE A 590 54.48 -26.86 19.19
CA PHE A 590 55.34 -27.79 19.91
C PHE A 590 55.66 -29.06 19.12
N ILE A 591 54.68 -29.60 18.37
CA ILE A 591 54.85 -30.78 17.52
C ILE A 591 55.79 -30.46 16.34
N TYR A 592 55.65 -29.27 15.74
CA TYR A 592 56.52 -28.86 14.62
C TYR A 592 57.99 -28.63 15.02
N ASN A 593 58.29 -28.31 16.28
CA ASN A 593 59.66 -28.10 16.75
C ASN A 593 60.36 -29.39 17.24
N VAL A 594 59.65 -30.53 17.29
CA VAL A 594 60.22 -31.83 17.70
C VAL A 594 60.60 -32.70 16.49
N GLU A 595 60.12 -32.36 15.29
CA GLU A 595 60.43 -33.06 14.03
C GLU A 595 61.46 -32.34 13.13
N SER A 596 62.19 -31.35 13.65
CA SER A 596 63.27 -30.65 12.94
C SER A 596 64.60 -30.75 13.65
#